data_AF-A0A2D5EV70-F1
#
_entry.id   AF-A0A2D5EV70-F1
#
_cell.length_a   1.000
_cell.length_b   1.000
_cell.length_c   1.000
_cell.angle_alpha   90.00
_cell.angle_beta   90.00
_cell.angle_gamma   90.00
#
_symmetry.space_group_name_H-M   'P 1'
#
loop_
_entity.id
_entity.type
_entity.pdbx_description
1 polymer ?
#
loop_
_entity_poly.entity_id
_entity_poly.type
_entity_poly.pdbx_seq_one_letter_code
_entity_poly.pdbx_strand_id
1 'polypeptide(L)'
;MDRDARRKRDNRNTMILAIVLGCIPAGVCVLGIAAAVAIPAFVSYTKRAKVAEAETNLQQLTRFVESRCQAGRGLPGAAGPVPATPTDRRQTPSFASDPVFAELGFAPAGGVYYAYSIVPRGDGSVALRAQGDLDGDGTLSTIEKGCYPTATGCDCSGPATRTNELE
;
A
#
# COMPACT_ATOMS: atom_id res chain seq x y z
N MET A 1 -1.74 -70.64 -5.10
CA MET A 1 -2.44 -69.37 -4.79
C MET A 1 -1.58 -68.27 -4.15
N ASP A 2 -0.44 -68.57 -3.48
CA ASP A 2 0.37 -67.53 -2.80
C ASP A 2 1.30 -66.69 -3.72
N ARG A 3 1.67 -67.20 -4.91
CA ARG A 3 2.60 -66.50 -5.82
C ARG A 3 1.99 -65.29 -6.53
N ASP A 4 0.70 -65.34 -6.86
CA ASP A 4 0.02 -64.22 -7.53
C ASP A 4 -0.22 -63.03 -6.60
N ALA A 5 -0.46 -63.30 -5.32
CA ALA A 5 -0.60 -62.27 -4.29
C ALA A 5 0.73 -61.52 -4.05
N ARG A 6 1.87 -62.22 -4.09
CA ARG A 6 3.21 -61.61 -3.98
C ARG A 6 3.57 -60.78 -5.21
N ARG A 7 3.35 -61.29 -6.42
CA ARG A 7 3.62 -60.56 -7.67
C ARG A 7 2.79 -59.28 -7.82
N LYS A 8 1.51 -59.30 -7.39
CA LYS A 8 0.65 -58.11 -7.39
C LYS A 8 1.08 -57.06 -6.35
N ARG A 9 1.68 -57.49 -5.24
CA ARG A 9 2.23 -56.60 -4.20
C ARG A 9 3.54 -55.94 -4.64
N ASP A 10 4.42 -56.68 -5.31
CA ASP A 10 5.69 -56.15 -5.83
C ASP A 10 5.46 -55.11 -6.92
N ASN A 11 4.61 -55.38 -7.92
CA ASN A 11 4.30 -54.42 -8.97
C ASN A 11 3.67 -53.12 -8.42
N ARG A 12 2.86 -53.22 -7.36
CA ARG A 12 2.30 -52.06 -6.66
C ARG A 12 3.38 -51.25 -5.94
N ASN A 13 4.33 -51.91 -5.30
CA ASN A 13 5.42 -51.25 -4.60
C ASN A 13 6.39 -50.58 -5.59
N THR A 14 6.71 -51.22 -6.71
CA THR A 14 7.54 -50.60 -7.77
C THR A 14 6.85 -49.40 -8.41
N MET A 15 5.53 -49.47 -8.62
CA MET A 15 4.74 -48.35 -9.16
C MET A 15 4.69 -47.17 -8.18
N ILE A 16 4.48 -47.43 -6.88
CA ILE A 16 4.53 -46.39 -5.84
C ILE A 16 5.93 -45.77 -5.76
N LEU A 17 6.98 -46.59 -5.81
CA LEU A 17 8.37 -46.12 -5.79
C LEU A 17 8.70 -45.22 -6.99
N ALA A 18 8.21 -45.57 -8.19
CA ALA A 18 8.42 -44.77 -9.40
C ALA A 18 7.69 -43.41 -9.34
N ILE A 19 6.47 -43.37 -8.78
CA ILE A 19 5.73 -42.12 -8.60
C ILE A 19 6.43 -41.22 -7.57
N VAL A 20 6.87 -41.80 -6.44
CA VAL A 20 7.50 -41.04 -5.35
C VAL A 20 8.90 -40.55 -5.70
N LEU A 21 9.71 -41.34 -6.41
CA LEU A 21 11.07 -40.94 -6.81
C LEU A 21 11.11 -40.12 -8.11
N GLY A 22 10.16 -40.33 -9.02
CA GLY A 22 10.16 -39.66 -10.33
C GLY A 22 9.28 -38.42 -10.37
N CYS A 23 7.98 -38.59 -10.11
CA CYS A 23 7.00 -37.53 -10.38
C CYS A 23 6.97 -36.44 -9.30
N ILE A 24 7.11 -36.81 -8.01
CA ILE A 24 7.05 -35.84 -6.92
C ILE A 24 8.22 -34.83 -6.97
N PRO A 25 9.49 -35.24 -7.11
CA PRO A 25 10.61 -34.30 -7.13
C PRO A 25 10.58 -33.39 -8.37
N ALA A 26 10.22 -33.94 -9.54
CA ALA A 26 10.08 -33.15 -10.76
C ALA A 26 9.01 -32.04 -10.61
N GLY A 27 7.87 -32.36 -10.01
CA GLY A 27 6.82 -31.38 -9.73
C GLY A 27 7.29 -30.30 -8.76
N VAL A 28 7.97 -30.68 -7.67
CA VAL A 28 8.52 -29.73 -6.68
C VAL A 28 9.56 -28.80 -7.32
N CYS A 29 10.43 -29.32 -8.20
CA CYS A 29 11.42 -28.51 -8.90
C CYS A 29 10.77 -27.43 -9.78
N VAL A 30 9.75 -27.79 -10.55
CA VAL A 30 9.04 -26.82 -11.41
C VAL A 30 8.32 -25.76 -10.57
N LEU A 31 7.66 -26.18 -9.49
CA LEU A 31 7.00 -25.25 -8.56
C LEU A 31 7.99 -24.32 -7.87
N GLY A 32 9.17 -24.82 -7.49
CA GLY A 32 10.22 -24.00 -6.87
C GLY A 32 10.73 -22.90 -7.80
N ILE A 33 11.01 -23.21 -9.06
CA ILE A 33 11.45 -22.22 -10.06
C ILE A 33 10.34 -21.21 -10.33
N ALA A 34 9.09 -21.68 -10.49
CA ALA A 34 7.95 -20.79 -10.70
C ALA A 34 7.75 -19.82 -9.52
N ALA A 35 7.86 -20.31 -8.29
CA ALA A 35 7.75 -19.49 -7.08
C ALA A 35 8.86 -18.43 -6.98
N ALA A 36 10.10 -18.79 -7.34
CA ALA A 36 11.24 -17.87 -7.29
C ALA A 36 11.05 -16.62 -8.16
N VAL A 37 10.35 -16.74 -9.29
CA VAL A 37 10.04 -15.62 -10.18
C VAL A 37 8.73 -14.93 -9.79
N ALA A 38 7.72 -15.69 -9.38
CA ALA A 38 6.38 -15.18 -9.10
C ALA A 38 6.32 -14.31 -7.82
N ILE A 39 7.05 -14.70 -6.76
CA ILE A 39 7.03 -13.98 -5.47
C ILE A 39 7.49 -12.51 -5.60
N PRO A 40 8.67 -12.19 -6.17
CA PRO A 40 9.11 -10.79 -6.28
C PRO A 40 8.21 -9.95 -7.18
N ALA A 41 7.64 -10.55 -8.23
CA ALA A 41 6.67 -9.90 -9.10
C ALA A 41 5.38 -9.55 -8.34
N PHE A 42 4.87 -10.49 -7.53
CA PHE A 42 3.69 -10.27 -6.70
C PHE A 42 3.92 -9.18 -5.64
N VAL A 43 5.06 -9.19 -4.94
CA VAL A 43 5.40 -8.16 -3.96
C VAL A 43 5.43 -6.78 -4.62
N SER A 44 6.12 -6.63 -5.74
CA SER A 44 6.17 -5.36 -6.50
C SER A 44 4.79 -4.90 -6.95
N TYR A 45 3.93 -5.82 -7.39
CA TYR A 45 2.56 -5.52 -7.76
C TYR A 45 1.75 -4.99 -6.57
N THR A 46 1.86 -5.63 -5.40
CA THR A 46 1.17 -5.17 -4.19
C THR A 46 1.67 -3.79 -3.72
N LYS A 47 2.99 -3.52 -3.74
CA LYS A 47 3.54 -2.19 -3.41
C LYS A 47 2.95 -1.10 -4.32
N ARG A 48 2.91 -1.34 -5.64
CA ARG A 48 2.30 -0.39 -6.61
C ARG A 48 0.82 -0.16 -6.37
N ALA A 49 0.07 -1.20 -6.00
CA ALA A 49 -1.35 -1.07 -5.67
C ALA A 49 -1.57 -0.20 -4.42
N LYS A 50 -0.71 -0.33 -3.40
CA LYS A 50 -0.73 0.52 -2.19
C LYS A 50 -0.39 1.97 -2.53
N VAL A 51 0.63 2.22 -3.37
CA VAL A 51 0.99 3.58 -3.82
C VAL A 51 -0.17 4.23 -4.60
N ALA A 52 -0.86 3.48 -5.46
CA ALA A 52 -2.01 4.01 -6.21
C ALA A 52 -3.18 4.44 -5.30
N GLU A 53 -3.38 3.77 -4.16
CA GLU A 53 -4.33 4.21 -3.13
C GLU A 53 -3.91 5.56 -2.54
N ALA A 54 -2.64 5.71 -2.16
CA ALA A 54 -2.08 6.94 -1.63
C ALA A 54 -2.24 8.12 -2.59
N GLU A 55 -1.93 7.92 -3.87
CA GLU A 55 -2.09 8.96 -4.90
C GLU A 55 -3.55 9.39 -5.04
N THR A 56 -4.48 8.44 -5.07
CA THR A 56 -5.91 8.73 -5.22
C THR A 56 -6.43 9.53 -4.03
N ASN A 57 -6.11 9.11 -2.81
CA ASN A 57 -6.57 9.77 -1.59
C ASN A 57 -5.88 11.12 -1.37
N LEU A 58 -4.59 11.25 -1.71
CA LEU A 58 -3.88 12.53 -1.65
C LEU A 58 -4.42 13.54 -2.67
N GLN A 59 -4.81 13.09 -3.86
CA GLN A 59 -5.51 13.94 -4.84
C GLN A 59 -6.87 14.39 -4.33
N GLN A 60 -7.64 13.51 -3.67
CA GLN A 60 -8.90 13.90 -3.03
C GLN A 60 -8.68 14.95 -1.94
N LEU A 61 -7.70 14.73 -1.07
CA LEU A 61 -7.33 15.69 -0.03
C LEU A 61 -6.94 17.05 -0.63
N THR A 62 -6.15 17.04 -1.69
CA THR A 62 -5.75 18.26 -2.42
C THR A 62 -6.97 19.04 -2.90
N ARG A 63 -7.95 18.35 -3.52
CA ARG A 63 -9.18 18.99 -4.01
C ARG A 63 -10.01 19.61 -2.88
N PHE A 64 -10.07 18.97 -1.71
CA PHE A 64 -10.76 19.54 -0.56
C PHE A 64 -10.08 20.81 -0.04
N VAL A 65 -8.74 20.82 -0.01
CA VAL A 65 -7.95 22.00 0.37
C VAL A 65 -8.11 23.13 -0.64
N GLU A 66 -8.07 22.83 -1.95
CA GLU A 66 -8.32 23.81 -3.01
C GLU A 66 -9.73 24.40 -2.90
N SER A 67 -10.75 23.56 -2.72
CA SER A 67 -12.14 24.00 -2.57
C SER A 67 -12.34 24.90 -1.34
N ARG A 68 -11.72 24.54 -0.21
CA ARG A 68 -11.71 25.38 0.99
C ARG A 68 -11.12 26.76 0.69
N CYS A 69 -10.00 26.78 -0.02
CA CYS A 69 -9.32 28.03 -0.30
C CYS A 69 -10.09 28.91 -1.29
N GLN A 70 -10.71 28.31 -2.31
CA GLN A 70 -11.63 29.00 -3.23
C GLN A 70 -12.86 29.59 -2.51
N ALA A 71 -13.29 28.98 -1.40
CA ALA A 71 -14.32 29.51 -0.52
C ALA A 71 -13.84 30.65 0.41
N GLY A 72 -12.60 31.11 0.27
CA GLY A 72 -12.03 32.21 1.06
C GLY A 72 -11.63 31.85 2.50
N ARG A 73 -11.59 30.55 2.84
CA ARG A 73 -11.22 30.07 4.19
C ARG A 73 -9.71 29.82 4.37
N GLY A 74 -8.92 30.09 3.34
CA GLY A 74 -7.47 29.88 3.34
C GLY A 74 -7.05 28.42 3.42
N LEU A 75 -5.75 28.19 3.62
CA LEU A 75 -5.20 26.86 3.83
C LEU A 75 -5.62 26.31 5.22
N PRO A 76 -5.88 24.99 5.33
CA PRO A 76 -6.20 24.37 6.61
C PRO A 76 -5.03 24.39 7.58
N GLY A 77 -5.34 24.22 8.87
CA GLY A 77 -4.34 23.98 9.92
C GLY A 77 -3.74 22.58 9.86
N ALA A 78 -2.95 22.23 10.87
CA ALA A 78 -2.35 20.91 10.99
C ALA A 78 -3.39 19.82 11.20
N ALA A 79 -3.20 18.66 10.56
CA ALA A 79 -4.04 17.49 10.68
C ALA A 79 -3.20 16.20 10.65
N GLY A 80 -3.62 15.18 11.38
CA GLY A 80 -2.97 13.87 11.42
C GLY A 80 -1.56 13.87 12.03
N PRO A 81 -0.78 12.80 11.80
CA PRO A 81 -1.04 11.69 10.88
C PRO A 81 -2.19 10.78 11.31
N VAL A 82 -3.04 10.37 10.35
CA VAL A 82 -4.11 9.37 10.55
C VAL A 82 -3.98 8.24 9.51
N PRO A 83 -3.75 6.97 9.92
CA PRO A 83 -3.48 6.55 11.30
C PRO A 83 -2.15 7.12 11.84
N ALA A 84 -1.98 7.16 13.16
CA ALA A 84 -0.76 7.70 13.77
C ALA A 84 0.50 6.87 13.46
N THR A 85 0.34 5.57 13.21
CA THR A 85 1.41 4.66 12.87
C THR A 85 0.97 3.83 11.66
N PRO A 86 1.48 4.12 10.45
CA PRO A 86 1.23 3.28 9.29
C PRO A 86 1.90 1.92 9.46
N THR A 87 1.35 0.90 8.79
CA THR A 87 1.86 -0.48 8.81
C THR A 87 1.78 -1.10 7.42
N ASP A 88 2.40 -2.26 7.23
CA ASP A 88 2.28 -3.07 6.01
C ASP A 88 0.84 -3.55 5.72
N ARG A 89 -0.04 -3.49 6.72
CA ARG A 89 -1.44 -3.91 6.66
C ARG A 89 -2.39 -2.73 6.50
N ARG A 90 -3.55 -3.05 5.93
CA ARG A 90 -4.64 -2.10 5.76
C ARG A 90 -5.26 -1.75 7.11
N GLN A 91 -5.40 -0.46 7.40
CA GLN A 91 -5.95 0.09 8.65
C GLN A 91 -7.22 0.87 8.36
N THR A 92 -8.20 0.87 9.27
CA THR A 92 -9.46 1.61 9.10
C THR A 92 -9.62 2.66 10.21
N PRO A 93 -8.79 3.73 10.19
CA PRO A 93 -8.86 4.75 11.22
C PRO A 93 -10.08 5.66 11.05
N SER A 94 -10.44 6.35 12.13
CA SER A 94 -11.46 7.41 12.10
C SER A 94 -10.81 8.75 11.75
N PHE A 95 -10.87 9.15 10.48
CA PHE A 95 -10.40 10.48 10.05
C PHE A 95 -11.24 11.62 10.64
N ALA A 96 -12.54 11.39 10.87
CA ALA A 96 -13.43 12.36 11.49
C ALA A 96 -13.09 12.67 12.97
N SER A 97 -12.21 11.89 13.60
CA SER A 97 -11.69 12.20 14.93
C SER A 97 -10.70 13.36 14.93
N ASP A 98 -10.10 13.68 13.77
CA ASP A 98 -9.30 14.88 13.57
C ASP A 98 -10.23 16.02 13.09
N PRO A 99 -10.26 17.17 13.79
CA PRO A 99 -11.20 18.25 13.48
C PRO A 99 -10.98 18.87 12.09
N VAL A 100 -9.73 18.91 11.60
CA VAL A 100 -9.41 19.48 10.29
C VAL A 100 -9.85 18.51 9.18
N PHE A 101 -9.61 17.21 9.35
CA PHE A 101 -10.15 16.23 8.40
C PHE A 101 -11.67 16.18 8.41
N ALA A 102 -12.30 16.29 9.59
CA ALA A 102 -13.75 16.39 9.71
C ALA A 102 -14.31 17.63 9.01
N GLU A 103 -13.66 18.80 9.17
CA GLU A 103 -14.03 20.05 8.50
C GLU A 103 -13.91 19.95 6.97
N LEU A 104 -12.83 19.31 6.48
CA LEU A 104 -12.62 19.08 5.05
C LEU A 104 -13.55 18.00 4.47
N GLY A 105 -14.19 17.20 5.31
CA GLY A 105 -14.93 16.02 4.88
C GLY A 105 -14.04 14.92 4.31
N PHE A 106 -12.77 14.89 4.69
CA PHE A 106 -11.81 13.91 4.20
C PHE A 106 -12.04 12.55 4.86
N ALA A 107 -12.55 11.60 4.08
CA ALA A 107 -12.80 10.22 4.50
C ALA A 107 -12.47 9.25 3.34
N PRO A 108 -11.23 8.74 3.28
CA PRO A 108 -10.85 7.68 2.34
C PRO A 108 -11.82 6.49 2.36
N ALA A 109 -12.05 5.89 1.18
CA ALA A 109 -12.99 4.79 1.06
C ALA A 109 -12.43 3.48 1.65
N GLY A 110 -13.03 3.04 2.77
CA GLY A 110 -12.60 1.84 3.47
C GLY A 110 -11.27 2.04 4.19
N GLY A 111 -10.50 0.96 4.36
CA GLY A 111 -9.18 1.06 4.97
C GLY A 111 -8.10 1.64 4.05
N VAL A 112 -7.03 2.12 4.66
CA VAL A 112 -5.87 2.77 4.04
C VAL A 112 -4.59 2.02 4.40
N TYR A 113 -3.56 2.08 3.55
CA TYR A 113 -2.20 1.63 3.88
C TYR A 113 -1.29 2.78 4.33
N TYR A 114 -1.66 4.01 3.95
CA TYR A 114 -0.93 5.21 4.27
C TYR A 114 -1.59 6.01 5.39
N ALA A 115 -0.74 6.69 6.16
CA ALA A 115 -1.10 7.77 7.05
C ALA A 115 -1.13 9.09 6.32
N TYR A 116 -2.24 9.83 6.46
CA TYR A 116 -2.42 11.13 5.84
C TYR A 116 -2.26 12.23 6.88
N SER A 117 -1.57 13.30 6.52
CA SER A 117 -1.37 14.48 7.34
C SER A 117 -1.39 15.76 6.51
N ILE A 118 -1.72 16.85 7.17
CA ILE A 118 -1.55 18.22 6.68
C ILE A 118 -0.55 18.88 7.61
N VAL A 119 0.59 19.31 7.06
CA VAL A 119 1.70 19.88 7.82
C VAL A 119 1.89 21.34 7.37
N PRO A 120 1.45 22.32 8.18
CA PRO A 120 1.74 23.73 7.92
C PRO A 120 3.25 23.98 7.94
N ARG A 121 3.69 24.87 7.05
CA ARG A 121 5.06 25.35 6.96
C ARG A 121 5.13 26.80 7.45
N GLY A 122 6.32 27.23 7.87
CA GLY A 122 6.53 28.57 8.45
C GLY A 122 6.29 29.75 7.48
N ASP A 123 6.15 29.48 6.19
CA ASP A 123 5.84 30.45 5.12
C ASP A 123 4.33 30.58 4.84
N GLY A 124 3.50 29.91 5.64
CA GLY A 124 2.05 29.88 5.45
C GLY A 124 1.57 28.89 4.38
N SER A 125 2.49 28.15 3.73
CA SER A 125 2.13 27.00 2.89
C SER A 125 1.80 25.77 3.74
N VAL A 126 1.15 24.78 3.12
CA VAL A 126 0.91 23.47 3.76
C VAL A 126 1.45 22.35 2.88
N ALA A 127 1.99 21.32 3.51
CA ALA A 127 2.35 20.06 2.89
C ALA A 127 1.26 19.03 3.18
N LEU A 128 0.62 18.52 2.13
CA LEU A 128 -0.25 17.36 2.20
C LEU A 128 0.62 16.13 2.05
N ARG A 129 0.62 15.25 3.05
CA ARG A 129 1.57 14.14 3.10
C ARG A 129 0.85 12.82 3.31
N ALA A 130 1.21 11.83 2.51
CA ALA A 130 0.89 10.42 2.72
C ALA A 130 2.19 9.68 3.10
N GLN A 131 2.18 8.91 4.20
CA GLN A 131 3.32 8.11 4.66
C GLN A 131 2.90 6.66 4.90
N GLY A 132 3.61 5.69 4.34
CA GLY A 132 3.25 4.28 4.42
C GLY A 132 4.48 3.40 4.62
N ASP A 133 4.36 2.38 5.47
CA ASP A 133 5.33 1.29 5.59
C ASP A 133 4.86 0.15 4.67
N LEU A 134 5.47 0.01 3.49
CA LEU A 134 4.92 -0.83 2.43
C LEU A 134 5.22 -2.31 2.59
N ASP A 135 6.29 -2.66 3.31
CA ASP A 135 6.79 -4.02 3.50
C ASP A 135 7.11 -4.39 4.96
N GLY A 136 6.88 -3.49 5.91
CA GLY A 136 6.98 -3.78 7.34
C GLY A 136 8.39 -3.64 7.89
N ASP A 137 9.30 -2.98 7.18
CA ASP A 137 10.69 -2.77 7.61
C ASP A 137 10.86 -1.51 8.50
N GLY A 138 9.81 -0.69 8.63
CA GLY A 138 9.79 0.55 9.39
C GLY A 138 10.30 1.78 8.62
N THR A 139 10.73 1.63 7.37
CA THR A 139 11.09 2.71 6.46
C THR A 139 9.83 3.22 5.76
N LEU A 140 9.51 4.50 5.94
CA LEU A 140 8.29 5.07 5.38
C LEU A 140 8.50 5.60 3.95
N SER A 141 7.73 5.06 3.00
CA SER A 141 7.48 5.69 1.70
C SER A 141 6.63 6.94 1.93
N THR A 142 7.10 8.08 1.43
CA THR A 142 6.45 9.38 1.63
C THR A 142 6.11 10.01 0.29
N ILE A 143 4.83 10.39 0.12
CA ILE A 143 4.34 11.19 -0.99
C ILE A 143 3.87 12.52 -0.41
N GLU A 144 4.45 13.63 -0.88
CA GLU A 144 4.13 14.96 -0.39
C GLU A 144 3.71 15.88 -1.53
N LYS A 145 2.66 16.66 -1.31
CA LYS A 145 2.19 17.69 -2.23
C LYS A 145 2.06 19.04 -1.52
N GLY A 146 2.73 20.05 -2.06
CA GLY A 146 2.70 21.41 -1.53
C GLY A 146 1.48 22.19 -2.00
N CYS A 147 0.92 22.99 -1.10
CA CYS A 147 -0.11 23.98 -1.37
C CYS A 147 0.35 25.34 -0.82
N TYR A 148 0.42 26.34 -1.69
CA TYR A 148 0.99 27.66 -1.38
C TYR A 148 -0.11 28.72 -1.33
N PRO A 149 -0.07 29.67 -0.38
CA PRO A 149 -0.96 30.81 -0.41
C PRO A 149 -0.62 31.73 -1.59
N THR A 150 -1.64 32.35 -2.18
CA THR A 150 -1.52 33.35 -3.24
C THR A 150 -2.35 34.59 -2.85
N ALA A 151 -2.19 35.69 -3.59
CA ALA A 151 -2.92 36.93 -3.30
C ALA A 151 -4.45 36.79 -3.33
N THR A 152 -4.98 35.82 -4.09
CA THR A 152 -6.42 35.63 -4.32
C THR A 152 -6.93 34.25 -3.90
N GLY A 153 -6.10 33.41 -3.27
CA GLY A 153 -6.45 32.03 -2.96
C GLY A 153 -5.22 31.17 -2.67
N CYS A 154 -5.19 29.95 -3.20
CA CYS A 154 -4.10 29.00 -2.98
C CYS A 154 -3.77 28.25 -4.27
N ASP A 155 -2.51 27.85 -4.42
CA ASP A 155 -2.01 27.06 -5.53
C ASP A 155 -1.47 25.71 -5.03
N CYS A 156 -2.12 24.63 -5.42
CA CYS A 156 -1.69 23.25 -5.18
C CYS A 156 -1.35 22.53 -6.49
N SER A 157 -1.06 23.24 -7.58
CA SER A 157 -0.80 22.64 -8.90
C SER A 157 0.57 21.95 -9.02
N GLY A 158 1.48 22.21 -8.08
CA GLY A 158 2.81 21.64 -8.06
C GLY A 158 2.83 20.09 -8.06
N PRO A 159 3.92 19.48 -8.58
CA PRO A 159 4.07 18.03 -8.57
C PRO A 159 4.15 17.50 -7.14
N ALA A 160 3.70 16.27 -6.93
CA ALA A 160 3.96 15.56 -5.69
C ALA A 160 5.42 15.06 -5.69
N THR A 161 6.15 15.35 -4.62
CA THR A 161 7.48 14.82 -4.37
C THR A 161 7.36 13.47 -3.68
N ARG A 162 8.24 12.54 -4.02
CA ARG A 162 8.24 11.19 -3.46
C ARG A 162 9.61 10.84 -2.89
N THR A 163 9.62 10.14 -1.77
CA THR A 163 10.83 9.69 -1.07
C THR A 163 10.65 8.24 -0.62
N ASN A 164 11.71 7.44 -0.79
CA ASN A 164 11.76 6.01 -0.45
C ASN A 164 10.61 5.22 -1.10
N GLU A 165 10.35 5.49 -2.38
CA GLU A 165 9.32 4.79 -3.13
C GLU A 165 9.78 3.36 -3.43
N LEU A 166 8.97 2.37 -3.05
CA LEU A 166 9.16 0.96 -3.39
C LEU A 166 10.44 0.30 -2.84
N GLU A 167 11.18 0.96 -1.94
CA GLU A 167 12.09 0.25 -1.03
C GLU A 167 11.30 -0.80 -0.24
#